data_AF-A0A6M2AFA7-F1
#
_entry.id   AF-A0A6M2AFA7-F1
#
_cell.length_a   1.000
_cell.length_b   1.000
_cell.length_c   1.000
_cell.angle_alpha   90.00
_cell.angle_beta   90.00
_cell.angle_gamma   90.00
#
_symmetry.space_group_name_H-M   'P 1'
#
loop_
_entity.id
_entity.type
_entity.pdbx_description
1 polymer ?
#
loop_
_entity_poly.entity_id
_entity_poly.type
_entity_poly.pdbx_seq_one_letter_code
_entity_poly.pdbx_strand_id
1 'polypeptide(L)'
;MTILIFVIEWLVAFFIIWGLNSGLNNLFIKRINPVMASVVTFIIIGFIGFFISPYVISFPYPALMYIPIALFFLVVTLFKILKPKP
;
A
#
# COMPACT_ATOMS: atom_id res chain seq x y z
N MET A 1 -2.02 12.59 24.12
CA MET A 1 -2.81 11.39 23.73
C MET A 1 -3.06 11.32 22.24
N THR A 2 -3.49 12.40 21.59
CA THR A 2 -3.88 12.45 20.15
C THR A 2 -2.75 12.10 19.18
N ILE A 3 -1.52 12.58 19.43
CA ILE A 3 -0.35 12.27 18.57
C ILE A 3 0.03 10.79 18.66
N LEU A 4 -0.04 10.21 19.86
CA LEU A 4 0.33 8.81 20.08
C LEU A 4 -0.67 7.87 19.38
N ILE A 5 -1.96 8.21 19.44
CA ILE A 5 -3.01 7.52 18.67
C ILE A 5 -2.69 7.65 17.18
N PHE A 6 -2.51 8.86 16.65
CA PHE A 6 -2.17 9.09 15.24
C PHE A 6 -0.98 8.25 14.74
N VAL A 7 0.10 8.16 15.53
CA VAL A 7 1.27 7.34 15.17
C VAL A 7 0.92 5.85 15.12
N ILE A 8 0.11 5.35 16.06
CA ILE A 8 -0.37 3.95 16.05
C ILE A 8 -1.25 3.69 14.83
N GLU A 9 -2.18 4.60 14.52
CA GLU A 9 -3.05 4.51 13.35
C GLU A 9 -2.26 4.45 12.04
N TRP A 10 -1.23 5.29 11.95
CA TRP A 10 -0.34 5.36 10.81
C TRP A 10 0.51 4.08 10.66
N LEU A 11 1.02 3.53 11.76
CA LEU A 11 1.74 2.26 11.78
C LEU A 11 0.84 1.09 11.37
N VAL A 12 -0.39 1.04 11.89
CA VAL A 12 -1.35 -0.01 11.52
C VAL A 12 -1.68 0.06 10.03
N ALA A 13 -1.96 1.26 9.50
CA ALA A 13 -2.18 1.46 8.07
C ALA A 13 -0.94 1.05 7.25
N PHE A 14 0.26 1.34 7.73
CA PHE A 14 1.51 0.93 7.10
C PHE A 14 1.62 -0.60 6.97
N PHE A 15 1.37 -1.35 8.05
CA PHE A 15 1.43 -2.81 8.02
C PHE A 15 0.33 -3.42 7.14
N ILE A 16 -0.88 -2.86 7.14
CA ILE A 16 -1.98 -3.33 6.29
C ILE A 16 -1.65 -3.14 4.80
N ILE A 17 -1.21 -1.93 4.42
CA ILE A 17 -0.84 -1.61 3.04
C ILE A 17 0.34 -2.47 2.59
N TRP A 18 1.32 -2.69 3.47
CA TRP A 18 2.44 -3.58 3.18
C TRP A 18 2.01 -5.01 2.89
N GLY A 19 1.16 -5.58 3.76
CA GLY A 19 0.63 -6.93 3.61
C GLY A 19 -0.17 -7.09 2.32
N LEU A 20 -1.04 -6.12 2.02
CA LEU A 20 -1.79 -6.07 0.77
C LEU A 20 -0.88 -5.97 -0.45
N ASN A 21 0.11 -5.07 -0.42
CA ASN A 21 1.04 -4.90 -1.54
C ASN A 21 1.86 -6.17 -1.79
N SER A 22 2.41 -6.78 -0.75
CA SER A 22 3.18 -8.03 -0.87
C SER A 22 2.29 -9.18 -1.37
N GLY A 23 1.10 -9.34 -0.80
CA GLY A 23 0.16 -10.41 -1.15
C GLY A 23 -0.33 -10.31 -2.60
N LEU A 24 -0.84 -9.13 -2.99
CA LEU A 24 -1.34 -8.88 -4.34
C LEU A 24 -0.22 -8.98 -5.38
N ASN A 25 0.95 -8.40 -5.12
CA ASN A 25 2.02 -8.39 -6.10
C ASN A 25 2.59 -9.81 -6.32
N ASN A 26 2.70 -10.63 -5.26
CA ASN A 26 3.05 -12.05 -5.41
C ASN A 26 1.99 -12.87 -6.17
N LEU A 27 0.71 -12.50 -6.06
CA LEU A 27 -0.39 -13.10 -6.81
C LEU A 27 -0.32 -12.72 -8.29
N PHE A 28 -0.09 -11.44 -8.59
CA PHE A 28 -0.07 -10.89 -9.95
C PHE A 28 1.22 -11.20 -10.71
N ILE A 29 2.39 -11.21 -10.07
CA ILE A 29 3.67 -11.59 -10.71
C ILE A 29 3.62 -12.98 -11.34
N LYS A 30 2.80 -13.90 -10.80
CA LYS A 30 2.60 -15.24 -11.38
C LYS A 30 1.81 -15.24 -12.69
N ARG A 31 1.09 -14.15 -12.99
CA ARG A 31 0.15 -14.06 -14.13
C ARG A 31 0.53 -12.99 -15.16
N ILE A 32 1.26 -11.95 -14.76
CA ILE A 32 1.61 -10.81 -15.62
C ILE A 32 3.05 -10.32 -15.37
N ASN A 33 3.53 -9.43 -16.25
CA ASN A 33 4.84 -8.80 -16.11
C ASN A 33 4.99 -8.14 -14.72
N PRO A 34 6.12 -8.32 -14.00
CA PRO A 34 6.33 -7.78 -12.66
C PRO A 34 6.08 -6.28 -12.50
N VAL A 35 6.40 -5.48 -13.51
CA VAL A 35 6.15 -4.04 -13.48
C VAL A 35 4.64 -3.77 -13.49
N MET A 36 3.92 -4.46 -14.39
CA MET A 36 2.46 -4.35 -14.51
C MET A 36 1.76 -4.84 -13.23
N ALA A 37 2.26 -5.92 -12.62
CA ALA A 37 1.77 -6.44 -11.34
C ALA A 37 1.84 -5.40 -10.21
N SER A 38 2.94 -4.65 -10.16
CA SER A 38 3.15 -3.59 -9.16
C SER A 38 2.21 -2.41 -9.38
N VAL A 39 2.02 -1.97 -10.62
CA VAL A 39 1.09 -0.88 -10.97
C VAL A 39 -0.35 -1.27 -10.65
N VAL A 40 -0.78 -2.48 -11.05
CA VAL A 40 -2.13 -2.98 -10.77
C VAL A 40 -2.37 -3.11 -9.26
N THR A 41 -1.38 -3.62 -8.52
CA THR A 41 -1.45 -3.71 -7.06
C THR A 41 -1.63 -2.33 -6.41
N PHE A 42 -0.86 -1.32 -6.87
CA PHE A 42 -1.00 0.04 -6.38
C PHE A 42 -2.37 0.64 -6.66
N ILE A 43 -2.93 0.43 -7.86
CA ILE A 43 -4.28 0.90 -8.21
C ILE A 43 -5.33 0.26 -7.30
N ILE A 44 -5.24 -1.06 -7.07
CA ILE A 44 -6.18 -1.78 -6.19
C ILE A 44 -6.09 -1.26 -4.76
N ILE A 45 -4.88 -1.06 -4.23
CA ILE A 45 -4.68 -0.49 -2.89
C ILE A 45 -5.20 0.94 -2.82
N GLY A 46 -5.03 1.74 -3.89
CA GLY A 46 -5.60 3.09 -3.99
C GLY A 46 -7.12 3.09 -3.91
N PHE A 47 -7.79 2.19 -4.64
CA PHE A 47 -9.25 2.03 -4.56
C PHE A 47 -9.71 1.53 -3.20
N ILE A 48 -9.01 0.55 -2.62
CA ILE A 48 -9.27 0.06 -1.26
C ILE A 48 -9.12 1.21 -0.26
N GLY A 49 -8.06 2.00 -0.33
CA GLY A 49 -7.86 3.16 0.53
C GLY A 49 -8.97 4.20 0.39
N PHE A 50 -9.38 4.52 -0.84
CA PHE A 50 -10.42 5.51 -1.10
C PHE A 50 -11.81 5.07 -0.64
N PHE A 51 -12.19 3.82 -0.93
CA PHE A 51 -13.52 3.30 -0.61
C PHE A 51 -13.64 2.75 0.79
N ILE A 52 -12.59 2.19 1.37
CA ILE A 52 -12.64 1.51 2.66
C ILE A 52 -12.22 2.44 3.80
N SER A 53 -11.33 3.42 3.62
CA SER A 53 -10.96 4.29 4.76
C SER A 53 -12.14 5.03 5.42
N PRO A 54 -13.21 5.44 4.70
CA PRO A 54 -14.36 6.09 5.34
C PRO A 54 -15.21 5.17 6.23
N TYR A 55 -15.22 3.86 5.97
CA TYR A 55 -16.11 2.88 6.64
C TYR A 55 -15.37 1.89 7.54
N VAL A 56 -14.11 1.62 7.17
CA VAL A 56 -13.07 0.83 7.85
C VAL A 56 -12.80 1.30 9.27
N ILE A 57 -12.51 2.59 9.29
CA ILE A 57 -11.67 3.15 10.30
C ILE A 57 -12.23 4.50 10.65
N SER A 58 -12.59 4.66 11.92
CA SER A 58 -12.93 5.94 12.54
C SER A 58 -11.72 6.89 12.58
N PHE A 59 -10.78 6.76 11.64
CA PHE A 59 -9.67 7.65 11.47
C PHE A 59 -10.24 9.00 11.03
N PRO A 60 -10.02 10.06 11.82
CA PRO A 60 -10.55 11.39 11.51
C PRO A 60 -9.89 12.01 10.28
N TYR A 61 -9.00 11.27 9.62
CA TYR A 61 -8.10 11.77 8.59
C TYR A 61 -8.42 11.15 7.23
N PRO A 62 -8.41 11.96 6.16
CA PRO A 62 -8.82 11.53 4.83
C PRO A 62 -7.88 10.47 4.25
N ALA A 63 -8.42 9.60 3.38
CA ALA A 63 -7.70 8.55 2.65
C ALA A 63 -6.38 9.02 2.00
N LEU A 64 -6.32 10.31 1.65
CA LEU A 64 -5.14 10.99 1.11
C LEU A 64 -3.89 10.84 2.01
N MET A 65 -4.04 10.72 3.33
CA MET A 65 -2.90 10.53 4.25
C MET A 65 -2.17 9.19 4.07
N TYR A 66 -2.82 8.19 3.45
CA TYR A 66 -2.23 6.87 3.22
C TYR A 66 -1.56 6.75 1.85
N ILE A 67 -1.77 7.71 0.94
CA ILE A 67 -1.15 7.73 -0.39
C ILE A 67 0.39 7.72 -0.32
N PRO A 68 1.05 8.50 0.57
CA PRO A 68 2.51 8.45 0.71
C PRO A 68 3.03 7.04 1.06
N ILE A 69 2.28 6.29 1.89
CA ILE A 69 2.62 4.92 2.27
C ILE A 69 2.49 3.99 1.04
N ALA A 70 1.39 4.09 0.30
CA ALA A 70 1.17 3.29 -0.90
C ALA A 70 2.23 3.59 -1.98
N LEU A 71 2.60 4.86 -2.16
CA LEU A 71 3.66 5.30 -3.07
C LEU A 71 5.03 4.76 -2.64
N PHE A 72 5.35 4.82 -1.34
CA PHE A 72 6.59 4.25 -0.81
C PHE A 72 6.72 2.77 -1.17
N PHE A 73 5.65 1.98 -0.96
CA PHE A 73 5.68 0.56 -1.30
C PHE A 73 5.72 0.28 -2.79
N LEU A 74 5.04 1.08 -3.62
CA LEU A 74 5.17 0.99 -5.08
C LEU A 74 6.63 1.20 -5.51
N VAL A 75 7.26 2.28 -5.04
CA VAL A 75 8.65 2.63 -5.37
C VAL A 75 9.61 1.53 -4.91
N VAL A 76 9.51 1.07 -3.66
CA VAL A 76 10.34 -0.02 -3.14
C VAL A 76 10.17 -1.28 -3.96
N THR A 77 8.94 -1.62 -4.36
CA THR A 77 8.69 -2.85 -5.12
C THR A 77 9.22 -2.74 -6.54
N LEU A 78 9.05 -1.59 -7.19
CA LEU A 78 9.65 -1.32 -8.50
C LEU A 78 11.18 -1.39 -8.44
N PHE A 79 11.82 -0.79 -7.43
CA PHE A 79 13.28 -0.92 -7.24
C PHE A 79 13.72 -2.36 -7.05
N LYS A 80 12.96 -3.18 -6.31
CA LYS A 80 13.26 -4.60 -6.11
C LYS A 80 13.14 -5.42 -7.40
N ILE A 81 12.19 -5.06 -8.27
CA ILE A 81 11.94 -5.73 -9.55
C ILE A 81 12.95 -5.27 -10.61
N LEU A 82 13.29 -3.98 -10.63
CA LEU A 82 14.19 -3.37 -11.61
C LEU A 82 15.67 -3.53 -11.25
N LYS A 83 16.01 -3.79 -9.98
CA LYS A 83 17.37 -4.21 -9.64
C LYS A 83 17.60 -5.60 -10.26
N PRO A 84 18.53 -5.74 -11.21
CA PRO A 84 18.98 -7.06 -11.62
C PRO A 84 19.50 -7.78 -10.37
N LYS A 85 19.07 -9.04 -10.17
CA LYS A 85 19.70 -9.90 -9.16
C LYS A 85 21.21 -9.92 -9.45
N PRO A 86 22.08 -9.74 -8.43
CA PRO A 86 23.50 -10.01 -8.59
C PRO A 86 23.72 -11.48 -8.95
#